data_AF-A0A8F4SU88-F1
#
_entry.id   AF-A0A8F4SU88-F1
#
_cell.length_a   1.000
_cell.length_b   1.000
_cell.length_c   1.000
_cell.angle_alpha   90.00
_cell.angle_beta   90.00
_cell.angle_gamma   90.00
#
_symmetry.space_group_name_H-M   'P 1'
#
loop_
_entity.id
_entity.type
_entity.pdbx_description
1 polymer ?
#
loop_
_entity_poly.entity_id
_entity_poly.type
_entity_poly.pdbx_seq_one_letter_code
_entity_poly.pdbx_strand_id
1 'polypeptide(L)'
;ILPSSYKTGHSSNHGYWEQQHKQLLQSLPPALLEDYGEDYVAETKELFHSYAQQANPDLSPVVDTIVQALLAPQPQARYFAGPGVGLMYFINTYCPFSISNRFLQKLFVKKKLM
;
A
#
# COMPACT_ATOMS: atom_id res chain seq x y z
N ILE A 1 10.97 -7.04 8.23
CA ILE A 1 9.87 -7.81 7.60
C ILE A 1 9.09 -6.85 6.71
N LEU A 2 8.76 -7.24 5.48
CA LEU A 2 8.08 -6.41 4.48
C LEU A 2 6.78 -7.12 4.06
N PRO A 3 5.62 -6.76 4.65
CA PRO A 3 4.35 -7.42 4.38
C PRO A 3 3.66 -6.93 3.11
N SER A 4 2.87 -7.80 2.48
CA SER A 4 1.86 -7.45 1.48
C SER A 4 0.66 -6.74 2.12
N SER A 5 -0.41 -6.51 1.35
CA SER A 5 -1.67 -5.98 1.89
C SER A 5 -2.39 -7.04 2.73
N TYR A 6 -2.58 -6.76 4.02
CA TYR A 6 -3.32 -7.61 4.97
C TYR A 6 -4.42 -6.83 5.67
N LYS A 7 -5.55 -7.47 5.96
CA LYS A 7 -6.65 -6.85 6.70
C LYS A 7 -6.27 -6.73 8.17
N THR A 8 -6.09 -5.49 8.62
CA THR A 8 -5.88 -5.14 10.03
C THR A 8 -6.99 -4.19 10.49
N GLY A 9 -7.34 -4.20 11.77
CA GLY A 9 -8.44 -3.42 12.39
C GLY A 9 -9.26 -2.49 11.46
N HIS A 10 -8.92 -1.21 11.43
CA HIS A 10 -9.71 -0.18 10.73
C HIS A 10 -9.55 -0.16 9.21
N SER A 11 -8.66 -0.97 8.62
CA SER A 11 -8.34 -0.90 7.18
C SER A 11 -9.58 -1.07 6.28
N SER A 12 -10.53 -1.92 6.67
CA SER A 12 -11.78 -2.16 5.93
C SER A 12 -12.99 -1.33 6.40
N ASN A 13 -12.83 -0.43 7.37
CA ASN A 13 -13.95 0.35 7.91
C ASN A 13 -14.24 1.57 7.03
N HIS A 14 -15.29 1.50 6.21
CA HIS A 14 -15.69 2.58 5.31
C HIS A 14 -16.03 3.88 6.05
N GLY A 15 -16.79 3.81 7.14
CA GLY A 15 -17.18 5.00 7.91
C GLY A 15 -15.97 5.72 8.52
N TYR A 16 -14.99 4.95 8.98
CA TYR A 16 -13.72 5.50 9.45
C TYR A 16 -12.98 6.27 8.33
N TRP A 17 -12.86 5.67 7.15
CA TRP A 17 -12.18 6.31 6.01
C TRP A 17 -12.91 7.56 5.50
N GLU A 18 -14.24 7.57 5.48
CA GLU A 18 -15.02 8.78 5.15
C GLU A 18 -14.76 9.92 6.15
N GLN A 19 -14.75 9.60 7.43
CA GLN A 19 -14.44 10.59 8.47
C GLN A 19 -13.01 11.12 8.33
N GLN A 20 -12.03 10.23 8.09
CA GLN A 20 -10.64 10.64 7.88
C GLN A 20 -10.47 11.52 6.64
N HIS A 21 -11.15 11.18 5.54
CA HIS A 21 -11.11 11.98 4.32
C HIS A 21 -11.68 13.39 4.54
N LYS A 22 -12.82 13.50 5.22
CA LYS A 22 -13.41 14.80 5.57
C LYS A 22 -12.47 15.62 6.47
N GLN A 23 -11.87 14.99 7.48
CA GLN A 23 -10.92 15.65 8.37
C GLN A 23 -9.66 16.12 7.63
N LEU A 24 -9.17 15.32 6.67
CA LEU A 24 -8.03 15.68 5.84
C LEU A 24 -8.33 16.91 4.99
N LEU A 25 -9.45 16.94 4.27
CA LEU A 25 -9.85 18.09 3.46
C LEU A 25 -10.04 19.37 4.30
N GLN A 26 -10.61 19.24 5.50
CA GLN A 26 -10.82 20.37 6.41
C GLN A 26 -9.53 20.92 7.04
N SER A 27 -8.50 20.08 7.17
CA SER A 27 -7.22 20.45 7.79
C SER A 27 -6.13 20.80 6.79
N LEU A 28 -6.34 20.55 5.50
CA LEU A 28 -5.36 20.86 4.46
C LEU A 28 -5.21 22.39 4.30
N PRO A 29 -3.98 22.92 4.28
CA PRO A 29 -3.73 24.29 3.85
C PRO A 29 -4.29 24.53 2.44
N PRO A 30 -4.93 25.69 2.18
CA PRO A 30 -5.51 26.00 0.88
C PRO A 30 -4.53 25.85 -0.30
N ALA A 31 -3.27 26.25 -0.12
CA ALA A 31 -2.24 26.10 -1.14
C ALA A 31 -1.97 24.63 -1.51
N LEU A 32 -1.99 23.72 -0.53
CA LEU A 32 -1.84 22.29 -0.81
C LEU A 32 -3.10 21.71 -1.47
N LEU A 33 -4.28 22.20 -1.10
CA LEU A 33 -5.51 21.73 -1.72
C LEU A 33 -5.60 22.18 -3.19
N GLU A 34 -5.07 23.37 -3.50
CA GLU A 34 -4.94 23.87 -4.87
C GLU A 34 -3.91 23.04 -5.68
N ASP A 35 -2.74 22.75 -5.09
CA ASP A 35 -1.69 21.99 -5.77
C ASP A 35 -2.08 20.53 -6.06
N TYR A 36 -2.74 19.87 -5.10
CA TYR A 36 -3.12 18.46 -5.22
C TYR A 36 -4.51 18.27 -5.83
N GLY A 37 -5.46 19.16 -5.54
CA GLY A 37 -6.86 19.07 -5.95
C GLY A 37 -7.70 18.13 -5.07
N GLU A 38 -8.97 18.48 -4.86
CA GLU A 38 -9.93 17.65 -4.12
C GLU A 38 -10.11 16.27 -4.76
N ASP A 39 -10.17 16.23 -6.10
CA ASP A 39 -10.37 14.99 -6.85
C ASP A 39 -9.22 13.99 -6.63
N TYR A 40 -7.98 14.47 -6.57
CA TYR A 40 -6.82 13.61 -6.29
C TYR A 40 -6.93 12.97 -4.90
N VAL A 41 -7.33 13.75 -3.90
CA VAL A 41 -7.50 13.26 -2.52
C VAL A 41 -8.64 12.23 -2.45
N ALA A 42 -9.74 12.48 -3.18
CA ALA A 42 -10.86 11.56 -3.27
C ALA A 42 -10.48 10.26 -3.99
N GLU A 43 -9.80 10.33 -5.14
CA GLU A 43 -9.32 9.15 -5.88
C GLU A 43 -8.34 8.32 -5.05
N THR A 44 -7.47 8.99 -4.30
CA THR A 44 -6.53 8.34 -3.39
C THR A 44 -7.28 7.54 -2.31
N LYS A 45 -8.31 8.12 -1.69
CA LYS A 45 -9.16 7.44 -0.71
C LYS A 45 -9.82 6.19 -1.33
N GLU A 46 -10.41 6.31 -2.52
CA GLU A 46 -11.04 5.18 -3.22
C GLU A 46 -10.03 4.06 -3.55
N LEU A 47 -8.81 4.43 -3.94
CA LEU A 47 -7.73 3.48 -4.21
C LEU A 47 -7.35 2.70 -2.94
N PHE A 48 -7.15 3.39 -1.81
CA PHE A 48 -6.89 2.73 -0.52
C PHE A 48 -8.04 1.81 -0.11
N HIS A 49 -9.29 2.23 -0.30
CA HIS A 49 -10.45 1.41 0.01
C HIS A 49 -10.48 0.15 -0.86
N SER A 50 -10.20 0.27 -2.16
CA SER A 50 -10.10 -0.87 -3.08
C SER A 50 -9.03 -1.86 -2.66
N TYR A 51 -7.85 -1.41 -2.22
CA TYR A 51 -6.81 -2.29 -1.70
C TYR A 51 -7.18 -2.95 -0.38
N ALA A 52 -7.83 -2.22 0.52
CA ALA A 52 -8.28 -2.79 1.80
C ALA A 52 -9.32 -3.89 1.60
N GLN A 53 -10.20 -3.77 0.61
CA GLN A 53 -11.18 -4.82 0.26
C GLN A 53 -10.49 -6.11 -0.19
N GLN A 54 -9.43 -5.98 -1.00
CA GLN A 54 -8.65 -7.09 -1.56
C GLN A 54 -7.55 -7.62 -0.64
N ALA A 55 -7.30 -6.96 0.50
CA ALA A 55 -6.26 -7.35 1.44
C ALA A 55 -6.52 -8.75 2.01
N ASN A 56 -5.45 -9.51 2.28
CA ASN A 56 -5.57 -10.87 2.80
C ASN A 56 -5.97 -10.84 4.29
N PRO A 57 -7.07 -11.51 4.71
CA PRO A 57 -7.44 -11.60 6.12
C PRO A 57 -6.51 -12.52 6.95
N ASP A 58 -5.80 -13.44 6.31
CA ASP A 58 -4.91 -14.36 7.00
C ASP A 58 -3.57 -13.68 7.32
N LEU A 59 -3.34 -13.41 8.61
CA LEU A 59 -2.11 -12.81 9.13
C LEU A 59 -1.00 -13.82 9.39
N SER A 60 -1.26 -15.13 9.28
CA SER A 60 -0.29 -16.19 9.57
C SER A 60 1.03 -15.99 8.81
N PRO A 61 1.05 -15.64 7.52
CA PRO A 61 2.31 -15.43 6.80
C PRO A 61 3.16 -14.29 7.39
N VAL A 62 2.55 -13.27 7.98
CA VAL A 62 3.30 -12.18 8.64
C VAL A 62 3.93 -12.68 9.93
N VAL A 63 3.15 -13.38 10.75
CA VAL A 63 3.61 -13.94 12.03
C VAL A 63 4.71 -14.98 11.80
N ASP A 64 4.51 -15.90 10.86
CA ASP A 64 5.48 -16.95 10.52
C ASP A 64 6.78 -16.36 10.01
N THR A 65 6.71 -15.31 9.19
CA THR A 65 7.92 -14.61 8.69
C THR A 65 8.66 -13.90 9.83
N ILE A 66 7.95 -13.34 10.81
CA ILE A 66 8.56 -12.77 12.02
C ILE A 66 9.27 -13.86 12.83
N VAL A 67 8.57 -14.98 13.08
CA VAL A 67 9.14 -16.13 13.80
C VAL A 67 10.39 -16.67 13.09
N GLN A 68 10.31 -16.84 11.76
CA GLN A 68 11.44 -17.27 10.95
C GLN A 68 12.63 -16.31 11.07
N ALA A 69 12.40 -15.00 11.02
CA ALA A 69 13.46 -14.02 11.14
C ALA A 69 14.13 -14.02 12.53
N LEU A 70 13.35 -14.23 13.58
CA LEU A 70 13.85 -14.31 14.96
C LEU A 70 14.64 -15.60 15.22
N LEU A 71 14.24 -16.72 14.61
CA LEU A 71 14.88 -18.02 14.80
C LEU A 71 16.02 -18.31 13.81
N ALA A 72 16.25 -17.44 12.82
CA ALA A 72 17.28 -17.65 11.82
C ALA A 72 18.69 -17.59 12.45
N PRO A 73 19.54 -18.62 12.28
CA PRO A 73 20.94 -18.58 12.76
C PRO A 73 21.76 -17.45 12.15
N GLN A 74 21.40 -17.04 10.93
CA GLN A 74 21.95 -15.90 10.20
C GLN A 74 20.80 -15.08 9.62
N PRO A 75 20.33 -14.04 10.34
CA PRO A 75 19.19 -13.26 9.89
C PRO A 75 19.52 -12.45 8.64
N GLN A 76 18.58 -12.40 7.70
CA GLN A 76 18.70 -11.59 6.49
C GLN A 76 18.27 -10.14 6.76
N ALA A 77 18.79 -9.20 5.97
CA ALA A 77 18.37 -7.79 6.06
C ALA A 77 16.89 -7.58 5.69
N ARG A 78 16.30 -8.47 4.87
CA ARG A 78 14.93 -8.36 4.37
C ARG A 78 14.26 -9.72 4.35
N TYR A 79 13.03 -9.75 4.83
CA TYR A 79 12.12 -10.90 4.72
C TYR A 79 10.80 -10.39 4.15
N PHE A 80 10.21 -11.11 3.22
CA PHE A 80 8.99 -10.73 2.53
C PHE A 80 7.83 -11.60 3.01
N ALA A 81 6.78 -10.98 3.54
CA ALA A 81 5.60 -11.69 4.02
C ALA A 81 4.46 -11.49 3.03
N GLY A 82 4.04 -12.57 2.38
CA GLY A 82 2.89 -12.57 1.49
C GLY A 82 3.20 -12.65 0.00
N PRO A 83 2.18 -12.98 -0.81
CA PRO A 83 2.34 -13.23 -2.23
C PRO A 83 2.73 -11.96 -3.00
N GLY A 84 3.57 -12.11 -4.01
CA GLY A 84 3.92 -11.04 -4.96
C GLY A 84 4.89 -9.97 -4.45
N VAL A 85 5.10 -9.83 -3.14
CA VAL A 85 5.98 -8.80 -2.56
C VAL A 85 7.42 -8.99 -2.99
N GLY A 86 7.95 -10.22 -2.89
CA GLY A 86 9.31 -10.51 -3.33
C GLY A 86 9.54 -10.19 -4.81
N LEU A 87 8.57 -10.52 -5.67
CA LEU A 87 8.62 -10.20 -7.10
C LEU A 87 8.54 -8.69 -7.35
N MET A 88 7.67 -7.97 -6.62
CA MET A 88 7.56 -6.52 -6.72
C MET A 88 8.89 -5.82 -6.39
N TYR A 89 9.53 -6.21 -5.28
CA TYR A 89 10.84 -5.68 -4.91
C TYR A 89 11.93 -6.07 -5.90
N PHE A 90 11.89 -7.29 -6.42
CA PHE A 90 12.84 -7.74 -7.45
C PHE A 90 12.74 -6.88 -8.71
N ILE A 91 11.53 -6.72 -9.26
CA ILE A 91 11.31 -5.89 -10.45
C ILE A 91 11.74 -4.45 -10.19
N ASN A 92 11.39 -3.88 -9.03
CA ASN A 92 11.75 -2.51 -8.72
C ASN A 92 13.26 -2.28 -8.56
N THR A 93 13.99 -3.28 -8.06
CA THR A 93 15.42 -3.14 -7.74
C THR A 93 16.33 -3.47 -8.91
N TYR A 94 15.95 -4.46 -9.74
CA TYR A 94 16.85 -5.05 -10.74
C TYR A 94 16.43 -4.79 -12.19
N CYS A 95 15.17 -4.47 -12.47
CA CYS A 95 14.75 -4.20 -13.84
C CYS A 95 15.06 -2.75 -14.26
N PRO A 96 15.28 -2.49 -15.57
CA PRO A 96 15.37 -1.14 -16.11
C PRO A 96 14.19 -0.26 -15.69
N PHE A 97 14.44 1.04 -15.49
CA PHE A 97 13.45 2.01 -15.03
C PHE A 97 12.15 1.95 -15.86
N SER A 98 12.23 1.82 -17.18
CA SER A 98 11.03 1.75 -18.04
C SER A 98 10.13 0.56 -17.72
N ILE A 99 10.69 -0.58 -17.32
CA ILE A 99 9.93 -1.79 -16.97
C ILE A 99 9.36 -1.65 -15.57
N SER A 100 10.20 -1.29 -14.59
CA SER A 100 9.76 -1.08 -13.21
C SER A 100 8.67 -0.02 -13.12
N ASN A 101 8.85 1.12 -13.78
CA ASN A 101 7.88 2.21 -13.79
C ASN A 101 6.54 1.77 -14.42
N ARG A 102 6.56 1.07 -15.57
CA ARG A 102 5.31 0.54 -16.17
C ARG A 102 4.61 -0.46 -15.27
N PHE A 103 5.37 -1.33 -14.61
CA PHE A 103 4.84 -2.32 -13.67
C PHE A 103 4.18 -1.65 -12.46
N LEU A 104 4.88 -0.71 -11.80
CA LEU A 104 4.36 0.03 -10.66
C LEU A 104 3.16 0.90 -11.05
N GLN A 105 3.17 1.56 -12.20
CA GLN A 105 2.03 2.33 -12.68
C GLN A 105 0.79 1.44 -12.86
N LYS A 106 0.96 0.24 -13.43
CA LYS A 106 -0.16 -0.70 -13.60
C LYS A 106 -0.72 -1.20 -12.26
N LEU A 107 0.13 -1.34 -11.25
CA LEU A 107 -0.29 -1.81 -9.93
C LEU A 107 -0.91 -0.71 -9.07
N PHE A 108 -0.33 0.49 -9.08
CA PHE A 108 -0.59 1.56 -8.10
C PHE A 108 -1.27 2.80 -8.67
N VAL A 109 -1.28 2.99 -9.98
CA VAL A 109 -1.82 4.20 -10.59
C VAL A 109 -3.05 3.82 -11.42
N LYS A 110 -4.23 4.05 -10.85
CA LYS A 110 -5.45 4.21 -11.63
C LYS A 110 -5.50 5.66 -12.12
N LYS A 111 -4.97 5.93 -13.31
CA LYS A 111 -5.17 7.24 -13.95
C LYS A 111 -6.64 7.35 -14.34
N LYS A 112 -7.42 8.11 -13.58
CA LYS A 112 -8.77 8.51 -14.02
C LYS A 112 -8.81 9.97 -14.47
N LEU A 113 -7.88 10.80 -13.99
CA LEU A 113 -7.68 12.18 -14.45
C LEU A 113 -6.44 12.29 -15.36
N MET A 114 -6.64 12.91 -16.52
CA MET A 114 -5.61 13.41 -17.45
C MET A 114 -5.37 14.88 -17.19
#